data_AF-A0A534QM02-F1
#
_entry.id   AF-A0A534QM02-F1
#
_cell.length_a   1.000
_cell.length_b   1.000
_cell.length_c   1.000
_cell.angle_alpha   90.00
_cell.angle_beta   90.00
_cell.angle_gamma   90.00
#
_symmetry.space_group_name_H-M   'P 1'
#
loop_
_entity.id
_entity.type
_entity.pdbx_description
1 polymer ?
#
loop_
_entity_poly.entity_id
_entity_poly.type
_entity_poly.pdbx_seq_one_letter_code
_entity_poly.pdbx_strand_id
1 'polypeptide(L)'
;YNLIVTNIPGPQVPLYMLGAPLRSGYPTVPLFENQGLGVATFSYAGKLCWGFNADWDLVPDLHDFVEAIRDSFQELTEAAGFGELRATKVAARPRKRRLDRKDGSVC
;
A
#
# COMPACT_ATOMS: atom_id res chain seq x y z
N TYR A 1 8.52 -25.06 0.37
CA TYR A 1 7.28 -24.30 0.58
C TYR A 1 6.99 -23.55 -0.70
N ASN A 2 5.72 -23.36 -1.07
CA ASN A 2 5.34 -22.85 -2.40
C ASN A 2 5.00 -21.35 -2.38
N LEU A 3 4.82 -20.78 -1.19
CA LEU A 3 4.42 -19.39 -0.91
C LEU A 3 5.32 -18.80 0.17
N ILE A 4 5.78 -17.56 -0.03
CA ILE A 4 6.39 -16.73 1.01
C ILE A 4 5.41 -15.65 1.44
N VAL A 5 5.30 -15.41 2.75
CA VAL A 5 4.64 -14.23 3.30
C VAL A 5 5.59 -13.54 4.26
N THR A 6 5.88 -12.25 4.03
CA THR A 6 6.74 -11.45 4.91
C THR A 6 6.06 -10.17 5.36
N ASN A 7 6.35 -9.76 6.60
CA ASN A 7 5.89 -8.51 7.19
C ASN A 7 7.09 -7.63 7.54
N ILE A 8 7.17 -6.48 6.87
CA ILE A 8 8.26 -5.53 6.97
C ILE A 8 7.74 -4.29 7.72
N PRO A 9 8.09 -4.12 9.01
CA PRO A 9 7.70 -2.93 9.75
C PRO A 9 8.47 -1.71 9.22
N GLY A 10 7.74 -0.70 8.76
CA GLY A 10 8.33 0.55 8.30
C GLY A 10 8.06 1.74 9.23
N PRO A 11 8.63 2.91 8.91
CA PRO A 11 8.48 4.11 9.73
C PRO A 11 7.03 4.58 9.83
N GLN A 12 6.60 4.93 11.03
CA GLN A 12 5.25 5.51 11.28
C GLN A 12 5.20 7.03 11.07
N VAL A 13 6.36 7.66 10.81
CA VAL A 13 6.48 9.08 10.47
C VAL A 13 6.51 9.27 8.94
N PRO A 14 5.90 10.33 8.39
CA PRO A 14 5.99 10.62 6.96
C PRO A 14 7.42 10.92 6.52
N LEU A 15 7.87 10.28 5.44
CA LEU A 15 9.17 10.49 4.82
C LEU A 15 9.06 11.40 3.59
N TYR A 16 10.15 12.10 3.28
CA TYR A 16 10.24 13.02 2.14
C TYR A 16 11.57 12.83 1.39
N MET A 17 11.52 13.00 0.08
CA MET A 17 12.70 13.06 -0.78
C MET A 17 12.68 14.41 -1.50
N LEU A 18 13.69 15.27 -1.25
CA LEU A 18 13.78 16.61 -1.83
C LEU A 18 12.48 17.43 -1.70
N GLY A 19 11.81 17.33 -0.55
CA GLY A 19 10.52 17.99 -0.27
C GLY A 19 9.28 17.27 -0.82
N ALA A 20 9.42 16.23 -1.64
CA ALA A 20 8.30 15.42 -2.11
C ALA A 20 7.93 14.33 -1.08
N PRO A 21 6.65 14.20 -0.66
CA PRO A 21 6.24 13.21 0.34
C PRO A 21 6.16 11.79 -0.24
N LEU A 22 6.76 10.82 0.44
CA LEU A 22 6.53 9.39 0.16
C LEU A 22 5.07 9.04 0.49
N ARG A 23 4.37 8.44 -0.47
CA ARG A 23 2.91 8.16 -0.39
C ARG A 23 2.58 6.76 0.11
N SER A 24 3.34 5.80 -0.40
CA SER A 24 3.21 4.36 -0.19
C SER A 24 4.56 3.72 -0.57
N GLY A 25 4.85 2.53 -0.05
CA GLY A 25 5.98 1.71 -0.48
C GLY A 25 5.51 0.28 -0.68
N TYR A 26 5.69 -0.27 -1.88
CA TYR A 26 5.22 -1.62 -2.21
C TYR A 26 6.42 -2.56 -2.29
N PRO A 27 6.61 -3.44 -1.30
CA PRO A 27 7.76 -4.32 -1.26
C PRO A 27 7.64 -5.44 -2.31
N THR A 28 8.76 -5.90 -2.84
CA THR A 28 8.82 -7.06 -3.72
C THR A 28 9.75 -8.09 -3.10
N VAL A 29 9.28 -9.32 -2.94
CA VAL A 29 10.12 -10.45 -2.52
C VAL A 29 10.58 -11.24 -3.73
N PRO A 30 11.87 -11.63 -3.79
CA PRO A 30 12.34 -12.51 -4.84
C PRO A 30 11.68 -13.89 -4.72
N LEU A 31 11.41 -14.50 -5.87
CA LEU A 31 10.94 -15.89 -5.95
C LEU A 31 12.16 -16.80 -6.07
N PHE A 32 12.24 -17.81 -5.21
CA PHE A 32 13.25 -18.87 -5.32
C PHE A 32 12.70 -20.05 -6.12
N GLU A 33 13.55 -21.03 -6.44
CA GLU A 33 13.12 -22.25 -7.14
C GLU A 33 11.91 -22.89 -6.45
N ASN A 34 10.91 -23.28 -7.26
CA ASN A 34 9.64 -23.88 -6.84
C ASN A 34 8.72 -22.96 -5.99
N GLN A 35 8.88 -21.63 -6.08
CA GLN A 35 7.96 -20.66 -5.47
C GLN A 35 7.16 -19.92 -6.55
N GLY A 36 5.84 -20.14 -6.57
CA GLY A 36 4.96 -19.47 -7.52
C GLY A 36 4.50 -18.09 -7.06
N LEU A 37 4.45 -17.83 -5.76
CA LEU A 37 3.89 -16.60 -5.19
C LEU A 37 4.68 -16.13 -3.96
N GLY A 38 4.92 -14.83 -3.90
CA GLY A 38 5.49 -14.12 -2.77
C GLY A 38 4.63 -12.92 -2.39
N VAL A 39 4.26 -12.84 -1.12
CA VAL A 39 3.48 -11.75 -0.53
C VAL A 39 4.35 -11.01 0.47
N ALA A 40 4.41 -9.70 0.33
CA ALA A 40 5.16 -8.84 1.23
C ALA A 40 4.28 -7.69 1.69
N THR A 41 4.28 -7.45 3.00
CA THR A 41 3.59 -6.30 3.58
C THR A 41 4.59 -5.31 4.14
N PHE A 42 4.33 -4.02 3.94
CA PHE A 42 5.15 -2.93 4.44
C PHE A 42 4.27 -1.89 5.14
N SER A 43 4.47 -1.69 6.44
CA SER A 43 3.72 -0.67 7.18
C SER A 43 4.41 0.69 7.07
N TYR A 44 3.66 1.74 6.67
CA TYR A 44 4.20 3.09 6.51
C TYR A 44 3.15 4.15 6.84
N ALA A 45 3.50 5.09 7.73
CA ALA A 45 2.67 6.24 8.09
C ALA A 45 1.18 5.90 8.31
N GLY A 46 0.92 4.86 9.12
CA GLY A 46 -0.44 4.40 9.44
C GLY A 46 -1.17 3.64 8.32
N LYS A 47 -0.47 3.26 7.25
CA LYS A 47 -0.99 2.40 6.18
C LYS A 47 -0.23 1.07 6.14
N LEU A 48 -0.92 0.02 5.72
CA LEU A 48 -0.30 -1.26 5.36
C LEU A 48 -0.28 -1.35 3.82
N CYS A 49 0.91 -1.40 3.23
CA CYS A 49 1.12 -1.53 1.80
C CYS A 49 1.40 -3.00 1.47
N TRP A 50 0.76 -3.52 0.42
CA TRP A 50 0.86 -4.92 0.02
C TRP A 50 1.58 -5.03 -1.32
N GLY A 51 2.57 -5.89 -1.40
CA GLY A 51 3.23 -6.28 -2.64
C GLY A 51 3.03 -7.76 -2.90
N PHE A 52 2.68 -8.07 -4.15
CA PHE A 52 2.51 -9.43 -4.64
C PHE A 52 3.48 -9.61 -5.80
N ASN A 53 4.26 -10.68 -5.75
CA ASN A 53 5.17 -11.06 -6.82
C ASN A 53 4.90 -12.53 -7.16
N ALA A 54 4.74 -12.86 -8.43
CA ALA A 54 4.43 -14.23 -8.82
C ALA A 54 5.13 -14.60 -10.12
N ASP A 55 5.37 -15.90 -10.27
CA ASP A 55 5.77 -16.50 -11.53
C ASP A 55 4.52 -16.59 -12.42
N TRP A 56 4.60 -16.02 -13.61
CA TRP A 56 3.47 -15.93 -14.53
C TRP A 56 3.01 -17.30 -15.05
N ASP A 57 3.93 -18.26 -15.19
CA ASP A 57 3.61 -19.60 -15.69
C ASP A 57 2.94 -20.46 -14.61
N LEU A 58 3.24 -20.18 -13.33
CA LEU A 58 2.68 -20.91 -12.19
C LEU A 58 1.42 -20.27 -11.62
N VAL A 59 1.28 -18.94 -11.72
CA VAL A 59 0.16 -18.16 -11.16
C VAL A 59 -0.34 -17.13 -12.19
N PRO A 60 -0.95 -17.58 -13.30
CA PRO A 60 -1.42 -16.68 -14.37
C PRO A 60 -2.58 -15.78 -13.93
N ASP A 61 -3.31 -16.18 -12.89
CA ASP A 61 -4.48 -15.53 -12.30
C ASP A 61 -4.14 -14.69 -11.06
N LEU A 62 -2.89 -14.20 -10.95
CA LEU A 62 -2.45 -13.37 -9.81
C LEU A 62 -3.40 -12.19 -9.55
N HIS A 63 -3.97 -11.60 -10.60
CA HIS A 63 -4.90 -10.49 -10.45
C HIS A 63 -6.15 -10.90 -9.66
N ASP A 64 -6.76 -12.04 -9.99
CA ASP A 64 -7.95 -12.55 -9.30
C ASP A 64 -7.64 -12.85 -7.82
N PHE A 65 -6.45 -13.37 -7.54
CA PHE A 65 -5.97 -13.57 -6.17
C PHE A 65 -5.90 -12.24 -5.39
N VAL A 66 -5.38 -11.18 -6.00
CA VAL A 66 -5.30 -9.85 -5.36
C VAL A 66 -6.69 -9.27 -5.08
N GLU A 67 -7.63 -9.42 -6.02
CA GLU A 67 -9.01 -9.01 -5.84
C GLU A 67 -9.69 -9.80 -4.71
N ALA A 68 -9.50 -11.12 -4.65
CA ALA A 68 -10.03 -11.97 -3.59
C ALA A 68 -9.49 -11.58 -2.20
N ILE A 69 -8.20 -11.26 -2.07
CA ILE A 69 -7.62 -10.76 -0.81
C ILE A 69 -8.28 -9.45 -0.38
N ARG A 70 -8.56 -8.54 -1.31
CA ARG A 70 -9.25 -7.29 -1.01
C ARG A 70 -10.67 -7.54 -0.53
N ASP A 71 -11.40 -8.42 -1.20
CA ASP A 71 -12.79 -8.72 -0.89
C ASP A 71 -12.90 -9.45 0.46
N SER A 72 -12.05 -10.43 0.74
CA SER A 72 -11.96 -11.06 2.07
C SER A 72 -11.60 -10.07 3.18
N PHE A 73 -10.70 -9.11 2.91
CA PHE A 73 -10.39 -8.08 3.89
C PHE A 73 -11.61 -7.18 4.16
N GLN A 74 -12.40 -6.86 3.14
CA GLN A 74 -13.63 -6.10 3.29
C GLN A 74 -14.66 -6.89 4.12
N GLU A 75 -14.89 -8.16 3.81
CA GLU A 75 -15.80 -9.03 4.56
C GLU A 75 -15.43 -9.08 6.05
N LEU A 76 -14.14 -9.26 6.36
CA LEU A 76 -13.65 -9.26 7.74
C LEU A 76 -13.83 -7.89 8.43
N THR A 77 -13.63 -6.80 7.68
CA THR A 77 -13.84 -5.44 8.19
C THR A 77 -15.30 -5.21 8.55
N GLU A 78 -16.23 -5.69 7.73
CA GLU A 78 -17.68 -5.60 7.97
C GLU A 78 -18.10 -6.46 9.16
N ALA A 79 -17.67 -7.73 9.20
CA ALA A 79 -17.96 -8.65 10.31
C ALA A 79 -17.43 -8.15 11.66
N ALA A 80 -16.29 -7.47 11.66
CA ALA A 80 -15.70 -6.88 12.86
C ALA A 80 -16.28 -5.50 13.24
N GLY A 81 -17.29 -4.99 12.51
CA GLY A 81 -17.92 -3.69 12.78
C GLY A 81 -17.10 -2.47 12.34
N PHE A 82 -16.06 -2.66 11.53
CA PHE A 82 -15.22 -1.59 11.00
C PHE A 82 -15.69 -1.04 9.63
N GLY A 83 -16.77 -1.59 9.05
CA GLY A 83 -17.29 -1.19 7.73
C GLY A 83 -17.64 0.30 7.62
N GLU A 84 -18.19 0.90 8.68
CA GLU A 84 -18.58 2.31 8.72
C GLU A 84 -17.39 3.29 8.88
N LEU A 85 -16.25 2.83 9.39
CA LEU A 85 -15.07 3.66 9.68
C LEU A 85 -14.28 4.07 8.42
N ARG A 86 -14.43 3.37 7.29
CA ARG A 86 -13.79 3.72 6.02
C ARG A 86 -14.46 4.91 5.32
N ALA A 87 -15.79 5.03 5.39
CA ALA A 87 -16.54 6.12 4.77
C ALA A 87 -16.12 7.50 5.33
N THR A 88 -15.79 7.56 6.62
CA THR A 88 -15.40 8.79 7.32
C THR A 88 -13.95 9.23 7.05
N LYS A 89 -13.01 8.30 6.81
CA LYS A 89 -11.59 8.63 6.60
C LYS A 89 -11.26 9.10 5.17
N VAL A 90 -11.94 8.60 4.14
CA VAL A 90 -11.68 9.01 2.74
C VAL A 90 -12.07 10.48 2.51
N ALA A 91 -13.05 10.99 3.26
CA ALA A 91 -13.49 12.39 3.19
C ALA A 91 -12.47 13.40 3.78
N ALA A 92 -11.49 12.96 4.58
CA ALA A 92 -10.69 13.84 5.43
C ALA A 92 -9.26 14.10 4.91
N ARG A 93 -9.08 14.40 3.61
CA ARG A 93 -7.81 14.97 3.14
C ARG A 93 -8.00 16.40 2.60
N PRO A 94 -7.80 17.44 3.43
CA PRO A 94 -7.74 18.80 2.91
C PRO A 94 -6.52 18.93 1.99
N ARG A 95 -6.75 19.30 0.72
CA ARG A 95 -5.72 19.80 -0.18
C ARG A 95 -5.09 21.03 0.48
N LYS A 96 -3.84 20.93 0.95
CA LYS A 96 -3.10 22.12 1.38
C LYS A 96 -3.08 23.10 0.19
N ARG A 97 -3.61 24.29 0.45
CA ARG A 97 -3.70 25.42 -0.48
C ARG A 97 -2.30 25.68 -1.04
N ARG A 98 -2.17 25.68 -2.37
CA ARG A 98 -0.98 26.14 -3.08
C ARG A 98 -0.72 27.56 -2.56
N LEU A 99 0.41 27.77 -1.86
CA LEU A 99 0.77 29.12 -1.43
C LEU A 99 0.93 29.95 -2.70
N ASP A 100 0.13 31.01 -2.74
CA ASP A 100 0.11 32.06 -3.75
C ASP A 100 1.54 32.60 -3.92
N ARG A 101 2.17 32.31 -5.07
CA ARG A 101 3.40 32.98 -5.47
C ARG A 101 2.99 34.33 -6.02
N LYS A 102 2.81 35.31 -5.14
CA LYS A 102 2.79 36.71 -5.55
C LYS A 102 4.21 37.13 -5.91
N ASP A 103 4.30 37.66 -7.12
CA ASP A 103 5.46 38.31 -7.70
C ASP A 103 5.98 39.45 -6.82
N GLY A 104 7.30 39.67 -6.82
CA GLY A 104 7.88 40.88 -6.27
C GLY A 104 9.39 40.88 -6.09
N SER A 105 10.08 41.50 -7.04
CA SER A 105 11.40 42.15 -6.99
C SER A 105 12.69 41.30 -7.09
N VAL A 106 13.31 41.38 -8.28
CA VAL A 106 14.66 41.93 -8.53
C VAL A 106 15.72 41.66 -7.44
N CYS A 107 16.64 40.75 -7.73
CA CYS A 107 18.06 40.99 -8.01
C CYS A 107 18.64 39.75 -8.71
#